data_AF-A0A2A2HE10-F1
#
_entry.id   AF-A0A2A2HE10-F1
#
_cell.length_a   1.000
_cell.length_b   1.000
_cell.length_c   1.000
_cell.angle_alpha   90.00
_cell.angle_beta   90.00
_cell.angle_gamma   90.00
#
_symmetry.space_group_name_H-M   'P 1'
#
loop_
_entity.id
_entity.type
_entity.pdbx_description
1 polymer ?
#
loop_
_entity_poly.entity_id
_entity_poly.type
_entity_poly.pdbx_seq_one_letter_code
_entity_poly.pdbx_strand_id
1 'polypeptide(L)'
;MTDKKYIAPPWIKYPTNPKKSDVWRTGSCAEYLIKFNKNVDDKEEYLKIFPEAPSFTDEITPSDILSNVTRDFINDPKKPIFIKLWQADGKPKYTFDDKIDSNTIIMYDEILFDTSNHIHIGKDKFDSVEEIVALLESEFKSLGEEFWDEIKYTFYINALYYKIVSDINFTNELIKTGNNPIVFKSANLEWGIDQENDKVFGKNLFGLAMMEIRDIVKDVYANYDLIDWDLSGEPYTKKRCMCNHHTH
;
A
#
# COMPACT_ATOMS: atom_id res chain seq x y z
N MET A 1 -18.37 -22.57 10.56
CA MET A 1 -17.09 -22.00 10.09
C MET A 1 -16.18 -23.18 9.80
N THR A 2 -15.53 -23.22 8.65
CA THR A 2 -14.60 -24.29 8.29
C THR A 2 -13.35 -24.20 9.16
N ASP A 3 -13.07 -25.21 9.98
CA ASP A 3 -11.85 -25.35 10.79
C ASP A 3 -10.57 -25.54 9.94
N LYS A 4 -10.69 -25.45 8.61
CA LYS A 4 -9.59 -25.61 7.67
C LYS A 4 -8.64 -24.41 7.81
N LYS A 5 -7.41 -24.69 8.20
CA LYS A 5 -6.31 -23.74 8.26
C LYS A 5 -5.38 -23.91 7.06
N TYR A 6 -4.70 -22.84 6.66
CA TYR A 6 -3.91 -22.78 5.44
C TYR A 6 -2.50 -22.27 5.73
N ILE A 7 -1.49 -22.78 5.03
CA ILE A 7 -0.17 -22.12 5.03
C ILE A 7 -0.33 -20.68 4.55
N ALA A 8 0.41 -19.72 5.11
CA ALA A 8 0.35 -18.34 4.68
C ALA A 8 0.86 -18.23 3.24
N PRO A 9 0.24 -17.39 2.40
CA PRO A 9 0.78 -17.15 1.08
C PRO A 9 2.10 -16.35 1.17
N PRO A 10 3.02 -16.51 0.20
CA PRO A 10 4.30 -15.80 0.18
C PRO A 10 4.15 -14.28 0.28
N TRP A 11 3.11 -13.70 -0.34
CA TRP A 11 2.83 -12.26 -0.32
C TRP A 11 2.25 -11.72 0.98
N ILE A 12 1.81 -12.56 1.92
CA ILE A 12 1.43 -12.16 3.29
C ILE A 12 2.57 -12.46 4.26
N LYS A 13 3.29 -13.57 4.05
CA LYS A 13 4.44 -13.96 4.86
C LYS A 13 5.63 -13.01 4.69
N TYR A 14 5.88 -12.56 3.46
CA TYR A 14 6.97 -11.66 3.09
C TYR A 14 6.44 -10.54 2.20
N PRO A 15 5.56 -9.66 2.73
CA PRO A 15 4.80 -8.71 1.93
C PRO A 15 5.67 -7.63 1.26
N THR A 16 6.88 -7.41 1.80
CA THR A 16 7.89 -6.47 1.27
C THR A 16 8.82 -7.08 0.22
N ASN A 17 8.70 -8.38 -0.05
CA ASN A 17 9.56 -9.10 -1.00
C ASN A 17 8.77 -9.42 -2.27
N PRO A 18 8.79 -8.57 -3.31
CA PRO A 18 8.05 -8.83 -4.55
C PRO A 18 8.54 -10.11 -5.23
N LYS A 19 7.68 -10.74 -6.04
CA LYS A 19 7.92 -12.03 -6.71
C LYS A 19 9.22 -12.10 -7.52
N LYS A 20 9.66 -10.97 -8.10
CA LYS A 20 10.90 -10.88 -8.89
C LYS A 20 12.19 -10.73 -8.06
N SER A 21 12.08 -10.58 -6.74
CA SER A 21 13.23 -10.38 -5.85
C SER A 21 14.11 -11.63 -5.78
N ASP A 22 15.44 -11.42 -5.75
CA ASP A 22 16.42 -12.51 -5.65
C ASP A 22 16.33 -13.29 -4.33
N VAL A 23 15.68 -12.73 -3.30
CA VAL A 23 15.44 -13.43 -2.03
C VAL A 23 14.67 -14.74 -2.24
N TRP A 24 13.88 -14.86 -3.31
CA TRP A 24 13.14 -16.08 -3.61
C TRP A 24 14.00 -17.21 -4.20
N ARG A 25 15.27 -16.93 -4.54
CA ARG A 25 16.19 -17.90 -5.15
C ARG A 25 17.04 -18.63 -4.11
N THR A 26 17.29 -18.02 -2.95
CA THR A 26 18.15 -18.59 -1.90
C THR A 26 17.66 -18.24 -0.49
N GLY A 27 18.13 -18.97 0.52
CA GLY A 27 17.84 -18.69 1.93
C GLY A 27 16.37 -18.95 2.34
N SER A 28 15.94 -18.26 3.39
CA SER A 28 14.66 -18.55 4.07
C SER A 28 13.42 -18.34 3.19
N CYS A 29 13.44 -17.38 2.27
CA CYS A 29 12.32 -17.15 1.35
C CYS A 29 12.21 -18.27 0.31
N ALA A 30 13.34 -18.77 -0.21
CA ALA A 30 13.34 -19.93 -1.12
C ALA A 30 12.87 -21.21 -0.43
N GLU A 31 13.33 -21.47 0.80
CA GLU A 31 12.85 -22.59 1.62
C GLU A 31 11.35 -22.49 1.90
N TYR A 32 10.86 -21.27 2.16
CA TYR A 32 9.43 -21.04 2.37
C TYR A 32 8.60 -21.30 1.12
N LEU A 33 9.08 -20.96 -0.08
CA LEU A 33 8.38 -21.29 -1.33
C LEU A 33 8.26 -22.80 -1.54
N ILE A 34 9.32 -23.57 -1.24
CA ILE A 34 9.27 -25.04 -1.30
C ILE A 34 8.21 -25.56 -0.32
N LYS A 35 8.20 -25.02 0.91
CA LYS A 35 7.20 -25.37 1.92
C LYS A 35 5.79 -25.02 1.48
N PHE A 36 5.58 -23.83 0.93
CA PHE A 36 4.30 -23.37 0.40
C PHE A 36 3.78 -24.31 -0.68
N ASN A 37 4.59 -24.60 -1.71
CA ASN A 37 4.19 -25.46 -2.82
C ASN A 37 3.92 -26.91 -2.38
N LYS A 38 4.56 -27.39 -1.30
CA LYS A 38 4.27 -28.72 -0.74
C LYS A 38 2.95 -28.79 0.02
N ASN A 39 2.45 -27.66 0.54
CA ASN A 39 1.24 -27.60 1.37
C ASN A 39 0.02 -27.02 0.62
N VAL A 40 0.17 -26.69 -0.66
CA VAL A 40 -0.92 -26.22 -1.52
C VAL A 40 -1.11 -27.22 -2.65
N ASP A 41 -2.16 -28.04 -2.53
CA ASP A 41 -2.48 -29.08 -3.52
C ASP A 41 -3.12 -28.50 -4.78
N ASP A 42 -4.14 -27.65 -4.61
CA ASP A 42 -4.82 -26.93 -5.69
C ASP A 42 -4.52 -25.43 -5.57
N LYS A 43 -3.67 -24.93 -6.46
CA LYS A 43 -3.28 -23.52 -6.49
C LYS A 43 -4.44 -22.61 -6.91
N GLU A 44 -5.34 -23.06 -7.79
CA GLU A 44 -6.46 -22.24 -8.24
C GLU A 44 -7.51 -22.07 -7.14
N GLU A 45 -7.83 -23.14 -6.41
CA GLU A 45 -8.71 -23.05 -5.23
C GLU A 45 -8.07 -22.19 -4.14
N TYR A 46 -6.76 -22.38 -3.90
CA TYR A 46 -6.02 -21.59 -2.93
C TYR A 46 -6.06 -20.09 -3.26
N LEU A 47 -5.87 -19.71 -4.52
CA LEU A 47 -5.88 -18.31 -4.96
C LEU A 47 -7.26 -17.65 -4.87
N LYS A 48 -8.36 -18.42 -4.86
CA LYS A 48 -9.71 -17.89 -4.57
C LYS A 48 -9.87 -17.49 -3.10
N ILE A 49 -9.09 -18.11 -2.21
CA ILE A 49 -9.11 -17.83 -0.77
C ILE A 49 -8.10 -16.73 -0.43
N PHE A 50 -6.91 -16.81 -1.00
CA PHE A 50 -5.86 -15.82 -0.86
C PHE A 50 -5.50 -15.29 -2.25
N PRO A 51 -6.09 -14.19 -2.71
CA PRO A 51 -5.71 -13.58 -3.98
C PRO A 51 -4.28 -13.03 -3.89
N GLU A 52 -3.55 -13.07 -5.02
CA GLU A 52 -2.18 -12.52 -5.07
C GLU A 52 -2.20 -11.01 -4.82
N ALA A 53 -1.27 -10.56 -3.99
CA ALA A 53 -1.05 -9.13 -3.82
C ALA A 53 -0.35 -8.52 -5.06
N PRO A 54 -0.47 -7.21 -5.31
CA PRO A 54 0.17 -6.54 -6.45
C PRO A 54 1.69 -6.76 -6.53
N SER A 55 2.37 -6.92 -5.39
CA SER A 55 3.81 -7.26 -5.36
C SER A 55 4.13 -8.63 -5.98
N PHE A 56 3.12 -9.47 -6.19
CA PHE A 56 3.22 -10.82 -6.77
C PHE A 56 2.53 -11.02 -8.12
N THR A 57 1.76 -10.03 -8.59
CA THR A 57 1.18 -10.06 -9.93
C THR A 57 2.20 -9.73 -11.02
N ASP A 58 1.82 -9.93 -12.28
CA ASP A 58 2.59 -9.48 -13.43
C ASP A 58 2.56 -7.94 -13.56
N GLU A 59 3.49 -7.39 -14.34
CA GLU A 59 3.57 -5.95 -14.57
C GLU A 59 2.48 -5.50 -15.56
N ILE A 60 1.89 -4.33 -15.28
CA ILE A 60 0.92 -3.69 -16.15
C ILE A 60 1.66 -3.11 -17.36
N THR A 61 1.11 -3.33 -18.55
CA THR A 61 1.60 -2.68 -19.78
C THR A 61 1.29 -1.18 -19.73
N PRO A 62 2.29 -0.29 -19.88
CA PRO A 62 2.06 1.14 -19.87
C PRO A 62 1.21 1.57 -21.07
N SER A 63 0.30 2.51 -20.82
CA SER A 63 -0.55 3.11 -21.85
C SER A 63 0.27 3.97 -22.81
N ASP A 64 -0.16 4.03 -24.07
CA ASP A 64 0.44 4.87 -25.11
C ASP A 64 0.26 6.38 -24.86
N ILE A 65 -0.57 6.76 -23.87
CA ILE A 65 -0.70 8.15 -23.43
C ILE A 65 0.56 8.66 -22.69
N LEU A 66 1.36 7.74 -22.14
CA LEU A 66 2.60 8.09 -21.43
C LEU A 66 3.69 8.48 -22.42
N SER A 67 4.50 9.46 -22.03
CA SER A 67 5.67 9.89 -22.78
C SER A 67 6.64 8.73 -23.05
N ASN A 68 7.44 8.87 -24.12
CA ASN A 68 8.45 7.85 -24.45
C ASN A 68 9.45 7.66 -23.32
N VAL A 69 9.86 8.74 -22.65
CA VAL A 69 10.80 8.69 -21.52
C VAL A 69 10.23 7.83 -20.38
N THR A 70 8.95 8.02 -20.05
CA THR A 70 8.28 7.22 -19.02
C THR A 70 8.14 5.76 -19.41
N ARG A 71 7.73 5.49 -20.66
CA ARG A 71 7.60 4.10 -21.15
C ARG A 71 8.95 3.39 -21.21
N ASP A 72 10.01 4.07 -21.62
CA ASP A 72 11.37 3.52 -21.65
C ASP A 72 11.85 3.18 -20.24
N PHE A 73 11.63 4.05 -19.26
CA PHE A 73 11.94 3.79 -17.85
C PHE A 73 11.17 2.60 -17.29
N ILE A 74 9.85 2.52 -17.55
CA ILE A 74 9.02 1.40 -17.09
C ILE A 74 9.42 0.08 -17.75
N ASN A 75 9.91 0.10 -18.98
CA ASN A 75 10.34 -1.12 -19.66
C ASN A 75 11.80 -1.48 -19.38
N ASP A 76 12.59 -0.62 -18.72
CA ASP A 76 13.98 -0.91 -18.37
C ASP A 76 14.03 -2.09 -17.37
N PRO A 77 14.72 -3.20 -17.69
CA PRO A 77 14.91 -4.31 -16.76
C PRO A 77 15.74 -3.93 -15.51
N LYS A 78 16.45 -2.81 -15.53
CA LYS A 78 17.21 -2.27 -14.40
C LYS A 78 16.39 -1.36 -13.49
N LYS A 79 15.13 -1.06 -13.84
CA LYS A 79 14.26 -0.27 -12.96
C LYS A 79 14.10 -0.96 -11.61
N PRO A 80 13.92 -0.20 -10.52
CA PRO A 80 13.60 -0.80 -9.23
C PRO A 80 12.36 -1.71 -9.28
N ILE A 81 12.50 -2.93 -8.75
CA ILE A 81 11.47 -3.98 -8.77
C ILE A 81 10.18 -3.61 -8.02
N PHE A 82 10.25 -2.58 -7.18
CA PHE A 82 9.14 -2.05 -6.40
C PHE A 82 8.41 -0.91 -7.12
N ILE A 83 8.71 -0.64 -8.39
CA ILE A 83 7.97 0.33 -9.21
C ILE A 83 7.13 -0.48 -10.20
N LYS A 84 6.02 -1.03 -9.72
CA LYS A 84 4.99 -1.54 -10.62
C LYS A 84 4.01 -0.42 -10.90
N LEU A 85 3.60 -0.25 -12.15
CA LEU A 85 2.47 0.62 -12.45
C LEU A 85 1.23 0.10 -11.72
N TRP A 86 0.49 1.00 -11.06
CA TRP A 86 -0.79 0.68 -10.42
C TRP A 86 -1.96 0.76 -11.42
N GLN A 87 -1.87 1.71 -12.35
CA GLN A 87 -2.77 1.87 -13.49
C GLN A 87 -1.92 2.07 -14.75
N ALA A 88 -2.45 1.71 -15.92
CA ALA A 88 -1.70 1.77 -17.17
C ALA A 88 -1.24 3.19 -17.54
N ASP A 89 -1.96 4.22 -17.11
CA ASP A 89 -1.65 5.64 -17.32
C ASP A 89 -0.96 6.30 -16.11
N GLY A 90 -0.66 5.53 -15.06
CA GLY A 90 -0.04 6.03 -13.83
C GLY A 90 -0.93 6.95 -12.99
N LYS A 91 -2.22 7.13 -13.32
CA LYS A 91 -3.13 8.02 -12.61
C LYS A 91 -3.94 7.28 -11.53
N PRO A 92 -4.50 8.00 -10.55
CA PRO A 92 -5.38 7.39 -9.56
C PRO A 92 -6.64 6.78 -10.21
N LYS A 93 -7.08 5.63 -9.68
CA LYS A 93 -8.39 5.01 -9.97
C LYS A 93 -9.54 5.91 -9.55
N TYR A 94 -9.38 6.62 -8.43
CA TYR A 94 -10.41 7.48 -7.84
C TYR A 94 -10.15 8.96 -8.17
N THR A 95 -11.22 9.74 -8.25
CA THR A 95 -11.15 11.20 -8.32
C THR A 95 -11.68 11.80 -7.04
N PHE A 96 -11.04 12.86 -6.54
CA PHE A 96 -11.57 13.63 -5.43
C PHE A 96 -12.63 14.62 -5.94
N ASP A 97 -13.80 14.67 -5.29
CA ASP A 97 -14.95 15.49 -5.70
C ASP A 97 -15.19 16.71 -4.79
N ASP A 98 -14.18 17.10 -4.00
CA ASP A 98 -14.17 18.25 -3.08
C ASP A 98 -15.25 18.21 -1.99
N LYS A 99 -15.86 17.05 -1.72
CA LYS A 99 -16.89 16.89 -0.67
C LYS A 99 -16.34 16.17 0.54
N ILE A 100 -16.55 16.78 1.70
CA ILE A 100 -16.27 16.21 3.01
C ILE A 100 -17.58 16.18 3.79
N ASP A 101 -18.00 15.00 4.20
CA ASP A 101 -19.21 14.80 5.00
C ASP A 101 -18.92 13.96 6.25
N SER A 102 -19.96 13.62 7.00
CA SER A 102 -19.84 12.85 8.25
C SER A 102 -19.28 11.44 8.08
N ASN A 103 -19.27 10.90 6.86
CA ASN A 103 -18.72 9.59 6.55
C ASN A 103 -17.27 9.66 6.07
N THR A 104 -16.74 10.87 5.80
CA THR A 104 -15.35 11.04 5.37
C THR A 104 -14.38 10.73 6.52
N ILE A 105 -13.43 9.84 6.27
CA ILE A 105 -12.30 9.61 7.17
C ILE A 105 -11.24 10.67 6.89
N ILE A 106 -10.89 11.45 7.91
CA ILE A 106 -9.86 12.47 7.82
C ILE A 106 -8.57 11.94 8.45
N MET A 107 -7.49 11.95 7.67
CA MET A 107 -6.13 11.67 8.11
C MET A 107 -5.36 12.99 8.20
N TYR A 108 -4.39 13.05 9.10
CA TYR A 108 -3.59 14.25 9.35
C TYR A 108 -2.10 13.92 9.23
N ASP A 109 -1.33 14.89 8.74
CA ASP A 109 0.14 14.84 8.69
C ASP A 109 0.78 15.00 10.09
N GLU A 110 0.06 15.65 11.01
CA GLU A 110 0.49 15.89 12.39
C GLU A 110 -0.26 14.99 13.39
N ILE A 111 0.40 14.65 14.50
CA ILE A 111 -0.26 13.98 15.64
C ILE A 111 -1.19 15.00 16.30
N LEU A 112 -2.45 15.03 15.88
CA LEU A 112 -3.50 15.74 16.60
C LEU A 112 -3.99 14.84 17.75
N PHE A 113 -3.90 15.34 18.99
CA PHE A 113 -4.64 14.77 20.10
C PHE A 113 -6.13 15.01 19.84
N ASP A 114 -6.81 14.05 19.24
CA ASP A 114 -8.25 14.10 19.05
C ASP A 114 -8.90 12.76 19.42
N THR A 115 -10.09 12.85 20.01
CA THR A 115 -10.94 11.77 20.49
C THR A 115 -11.75 11.07 19.38
N SER A 116 -11.71 11.56 18.13
CA SER A 116 -12.28 10.84 16.98
C SER A 116 -11.43 9.62 16.59
N ASN A 117 -12.04 8.62 15.96
CA ASN A 117 -11.34 7.45 15.43
C ASN A 117 -10.42 7.85 14.25
N HIS A 118 -9.19 8.26 14.53
CA HIS A 118 -8.19 8.60 13.52
C HIS A 118 -7.22 7.45 13.25
N ILE A 119 -6.75 7.36 12.02
CA ILE A 119 -5.53 6.62 11.70
C ILE A 119 -4.36 7.57 11.93
N HIS A 120 -3.62 7.37 13.03
CA HIS A 120 -2.41 8.13 13.30
C HIS A 120 -1.26 7.67 12.39
N ILE A 121 -0.76 8.58 11.55
CA ILE A 121 0.51 8.42 10.83
C ILE A 121 1.51 9.33 11.54
N GLY A 122 2.16 8.87 12.62
CA GLY A 122 3.00 9.71 13.48
C GLY A 122 4.21 9.01 14.11
N LYS A 123 5.30 9.78 14.27
CA LYS A 123 6.70 9.37 14.52
C LYS A 123 6.93 8.51 15.77
N ASP A 124 7.32 7.26 15.51
CA ASP A 124 8.36 6.54 16.29
C ASP A 124 9.15 5.55 15.39
N LYS A 125 8.64 5.24 14.18
CA LYS A 125 9.33 4.52 13.09
C LYS A 125 8.92 4.99 11.67
N PHE A 126 8.46 6.23 11.54
CA PHE A 126 7.89 6.76 10.30
C PHE A 126 8.67 7.99 9.87
N ASP A 127 9.31 7.91 8.71
CA ASP A 127 9.64 9.10 7.92
C ASP A 127 8.28 9.66 7.44
N SER A 128 8.00 10.95 7.65
CA SER A 128 6.67 11.54 7.32
C SER A 128 6.34 11.41 5.83
N VAL A 129 5.07 11.64 5.45
CA VAL A 129 4.68 11.69 4.02
C VAL A 129 5.57 12.68 3.28
N GLU A 130 5.86 13.83 3.89
CA GLU A 130 6.80 14.82 3.40
C GLU A 130 8.21 14.27 3.16
N GLU A 131 8.75 13.45 4.06
CA GLU A 131 10.09 12.86 3.89
C GLU A 131 10.10 11.80 2.76
N ILE A 132 9.05 10.99 2.63
CA ILE A 132 8.87 10.09 1.48
C ILE A 132 8.77 10.89 0.18
N VAL A 133 8.06 12.01 0.20
CA VAL A 133 7.92 12.94 -0.94
C VAL A 133 9.25 13.53 -1.34
N ALA A 134 9.98 14.09 -0.39
CA ALA A 134 11.27 14.72 -0.65
C ALA A 134 12.29 13.73 -1.21
N LEU A 135 12.32 12.49 -0.68
CA LEU A 135 13.23 11.45 -1.16
C LEU A 135 12.94 11.07 -2.62
N LEU A 136 11.68 10.76 -2.95
CA LEU A 136 11.28 10.40 -4.30
C LEU A 136 11.48 11.54 -5.29
N GLU A 137 11.16 12.78 -4.90
CA GLU A 137 11.42 13.96 -5.73
C GLU A 137 12.91 14.14 -6.00
N SER A 138 13.76 13.96 -5.00
CA SER A 138 15.21 14.12 -5.16
C SER A 138 15.83 13.10 -6.13
N GLU A 139 15.28 11.89 -6.18
CA GLU A 139 15.79 10.79 -7.00
C GLU A 139 15.30 10.89 -8.45
N PHE A 140 14.01 11.18 -8.65
CA PHE A 140 13.35 11.00 -9.95
C PHE A 140 13.01 12.28 -10.69
N LYS A 141 12.96 13.44 -10.03
CA LYS A 141 12.65 14.73 -10.70
C LYS A 141 13.72 15.15 -11.70
N SER A 142 14.94 14.60 -11.57
CA SER A 142 16.03 14.79 -12.53
C SER A 142 15.72 14.26 -13.94
N LEU A 143 14.72 13.38 -14.08
CA LEU A 143 14.28 12.81 -15.35
C LEU A 143 13.30 13.70 -16.13
N GLY A 144 12.86 14.83 -15.55
CA GLY A 144 12.02 15.85 -16.19
C GLY A 144 10.64 16.01 -15.53
N GLU A 145 10.04 17.20 -15.67
CA GLU A 145 8.73 17.52 -15.08
C GLU A 145 7.59 16.66 -15.68
N GLU A 146 7.59 16.46 -17.00
CA GLU A 146 6.60 15.62 -17.69
C GLU A 146 6.65 14.17 -17.17
N PHE A 147 7.85 13.58 -17.10
CA PHE A 147 8.05 12.26 -16.52
C PHE A 147 7.52 12.21 -15.09
N TRP A 148 7.90 13.19 -14.25
CA TRP A 148 7.50 13.24 -12.85
C TRP A 148 5.97 13.29 -12.70
N ASP A 149 5.29 14.15 -13.46
CA ASP A 149 3.83 14.28 -13.40
C ASP A 149 3.08 13.04 -13.89
N GLU A 150 3.68 12.26 -14.78
CA GLU A 150 3.15 10.98 -15.24
C GLU A 150 3.27 9.89 -14.17
N ILE A 151 4.41 9.79 -13.50
CA ILE A 151 4.75 8.61 -12.70
C ILE A 151 4.66 8.80 -11.18
N LYS A 152 4.70 10.05 -10.68
CA LYS A 152 4.79 10.34 -9.23
C LYS A 152 3.79 9.52 -8.44
N TYR A 153 2.51 9.56 -8.82
CA TYR A 153 1.46 8.83 -8.12
C TYR A 153 1.77 7.34 -7.97
N THR A 154 2.29 6.70 -9.03
CA THR A 154 2.72 5.29 -9.00
C THR A 154 3.84 5.08 -7.98
N PHE A 155 4.86 5.94 -7.93
CA PHE A 155 5.92 5.81 -6.93
C PHE A 155 5.38 5.88 -5.49
N TYR A 156 4.50 6.85 -5.23
CA TYR A 156 3.94 7.03 -3.89
C TYR A 156 3.06 5.87 -3.47
N ILE A 157 2.12 5.44 -4.30
CA ILE A 157 1.25 4.33 -3.93
C ILE A 157 2.03 3.03 -3.72
N ASN A 158 3.12 2.80 -4.45
CA ASN A 158 4.03 1.69 -4.18
C ASN A 158 4.67 1.80 -2.79
N ALA A 159 5.29 2.95 -2.49
CA ALA A 159 5.94 3.19 -1.20
C ALA A 159 4.95 3.04 -0.03
N LEU A 160 3.76 3.64 -0.16
CA LEU A 160 2.69 3.55 0.81
C LEU A 160 2.18 2.13 0.97
N TYR A 161 2.00 1.39 -0.13
CA TYR A 161 1.59 -0.01 -0.08
C TYR A 161 2.56 -0.82 0.79
N TYR A 162 3.87 -0.76 0.50
CA TYR A 162 4.89 -1.47 1.28
C TYR A 162 4.90 -1.05 2.75
N LYS A 163 4.67 0.24 3.01
CA LYS A 163 4.58 0.75 4.37
C LYS A 163 3.38 0.16 5.12
N ILE A 164 2.21 0.14 4.50
CA ILE A 164 0.97 -0.37 5.11
C ILE A 164 1.07 -1.87 5.40
N VAL A 165 1.53 -2.67 4.42
CA VAL A 165 1.62 -4.12 4.60
C VAL A 165 2.74 -4.56 5.54
N SER A 166 3.65 -3.65 5.91
CA SER A 166 4.71 -3.91 6.89
C SER A 166 4.22 -3.95 8.34
N ASP A 167 3.06 -3.35 8.64
CA ASP A 167 2.41 -3.37 9.96
C ASP A 167 0.95 -3.83 9.84
N ILE A 168 0.65 -5.01 10.40
CA ILE A 168 -0.69 -5.61 10.38
C ILE A 168 -1.72 -4.74 11.09
N ASN A 169 -1.30 -3.91 12.06
CA ASN A 169 -2.19 -3.00 12.74
C ASN A 169 -2.63 -1.89 11.78
N PHE A 170 -1.71 -1.33 10.99
CA PHE A 170 -2.04 -0.32 9.97
C PHE A 170 -2.88 -0.89 8.84
N THR A 171 -2.55 -2.10 8.38
CA THR A 171 -3.38 -2.82 7.40
C THR A 171 -4.82 -2.97 7.92
N ASN A 172 -5.00 -3.38 9.19
CA ASN A 172 -6.32 -3.52 9.79
C ASN A 172 -7.05 -2.18 9.97
N GLU A 173 -6.37 -1.12 10.42
CA GLU A 173 -6.97 0.22 10.52
C GLU A 173 -7.45 0.72 9.17
N LEU A 174 -6.66 0.53 8.11
CA LEU A 174 -7.06 0.90 6.76
C LEU A 174 -8.30 0.10 6.30
N ILE A 175 -8.34 -1.22 6.55
CA ILE A 175 -9.51 -2.05 6.22
C ILE A 175 -10.77 -1.58 6.96
N LYS A 176 -10.65 -1.17 8.24
CA LYS A 176 -11.77 -0.68 9.05
C LYS A 176 -12.42 0.58 8.50
N THR A 177 -11.73 1.36 7.67
CA THR A 177 -12.34 2.53 6.99
C THR A 177 -13.48 2.12 6.05
N GLY A 178 -13.62 0.85 5.71
CA GLY A 178 -14.73 0.34 4.91
C GLY A 178 -14.76 0.99 3.53
N ASN A 179 -15.93 1.40 3.05
CA ASN A 179 -16.04 2.08 1.75
C ASN A 179 -16.06 3.61 1.89
N ASN A 180 -15.70 4.13 3.06
CA ASN A 180 -15.74 5.57 3.31
C ASN A 180 -14.68 6.31 2.49
N PRO A 181 -14.96 7.54 2.02
CA PRO A 181 -13.93 8.40 1.44
C PRO A 181 -12.82 8.67 2.44
N ILE A 182 -11.57 8.70 1.98
CA ILE A 182 -10.40 9.03 2.81
C ILE A 182 -9.80 10.34 2.29
N VAL A 183 -9.60 11.28 3.21
CA VAL A 183 -9.07 12.61 2.92
C VAL A 183 -7.87 12.88 3.80
N PHE A 184 -6.80 13.40 3.23
CA PHE A 184 -5.56 13.74 3.93
C PHE A 184 -5.44 15.25 4.09
N LYS A 185 -5.43 15.75 5.33
CA LYS A 185 -5.19 17.16 5.67
C LYS A 185 -3.69 17.40 5.73
N SER A 186 -3.18 18.24 4.83
CA SER A 186 -1.76 18.61 4.76
C SER A 186 -1.61 19.95 4.02
N ALA A 187 -0.60 20.73 4.38
CA ALA A 187 -0.24 21.96 3.68
C ALA A 187 0.22 21.69 2.22
N ASN A 188 0.65 20.47 1.91
CA ASN A 188 0.95 20.07 0.54
C ASN A 188 -0.34 19.74 -0.22
N LEU A 189 -0.90 20.73 -0.93
CA LEU A 189 -2.16 20.62 -1.69
C LEU A 189 -2.11 19.65 -2.87
N GLU A 190 -0.95 19.12 -3.25
CA GLU A 190 -0.90 18.01 -4.21
C GLU A 190 -1.25 16.68 -3.51
N TRP A 191 -0.72 16.44 -2.32
CA TRP A 191 -0.90 15.17 -1.61
C TRP A 191 -2.13 15.16 -0.71
N GLY A 192 -2.44 16.30 -0.11
CA GLY A 192 -3.57 16.47 0.78
C GLY A 192 -4.54 17.52 0.29
N ILE A 193 -5.28 18.02 1.26
CA ILE A 193 -6.22 19.12 1.12
C ILE A 193 -6.04 20.12 2.25
N ASP A 194 -6.56 21.31 2.00
CA ASP A 194 -6.90 22.28 3.02
C ASP A 194 -8.37 22.72 2.90
N GLN A 195 -8.92 23.32 3.94
CA GLN A 195 -10.29 23.83 3.93
C GLN A 195 -10.35 25.20 4.60
N GLU A 196 -10.79 26.19 3.83
CA GLU A 196 -11.05 27.55 4.31
C GLU A 196 -12.48 27.94 3.95
N ASN A 197 -13.24 28.47 4.91
CA ASN A 197 -14.60 29.00 4.70
C ASN A 197 -15.50 28.06 3.87
N ASP A 198 -15.56 26.78 4.26
CA ASP A 198 -16.33 25.71 3.60
C ASP A 198 -15.90 25.35 2.17
N LYS A 199 -14.78 25.90 1.68
CA LYS A 199 -14.19 25.51 0.41
C LYS A 199 -13.00 24.59 0.64
N VAL A 200 -13.02 23.44 -0.04
CA VAL A 200 -11.91 22.48 -0.03
C VAL A 200 -10.98 22.79 -1.19
N PHE A 201 -9.67 22.68 -0.93
CA PHE A 201 -8.61 22.87 -1.91
C PHE A 201 -7.65 21.70 -1.86
N GLY A 202 -7.07 21.34 -3.01
CA GLY A 202 -6.05 20.30 -3.11
C GLY A 202 -6.51 19.09 -3.91
N LYS A 203 -5.58 18.17 -4.20
CA LYS A 203 -5.82 17.00 -5.05
C LYS A 203 -6.04 15.71 -4.26
N ASN A 204 -5.73 15.71 -2.96
CA ASN A 204 -5.90 14.55 -2.07
C ASN A 204 -5.23 13.25 -2.57
N LEU A 205 -4.12 13.31 -3.32
CA LEU A 205 -3.52 12.12 -3.92
C LEU A 205 -3.18 11.02 -2.88
N PHE A 206 -2.83 11.41 -1.66
CA PHE A 206 -2.57 10.48 -0.57
C PHE A 206 -3.85 9.74 -0.13
N GLY A 207 -4.95 10.46 0.05
CA GLY A 207 -6.25 9.87 0.40
C GLY A 207 -6.73 8.88 -0.67
N LEU A 208 -6.59 9.26 -1.94
CA LEU A 208 -6.90 8.39 -3.09
C LEU A 208 -6.03 7.11 -3.07
N ALA A 209 -4.73 7.25 -2.83
CA ALA A 209 -3.82 6.11 -2.69
C ALA A 209 -4.22 5.17 -1.55
N MET A 210 -4.62 5.71 -0.40
CA MET A 210 -5.09 4.90 0.73
C MET A 210 -6.37 4.14 0.39
N MET A 211 -7.30 4.74 -0.35
CA MET A 211 -8.50 4.04 -0.82
C MET A 211 -8.17 2.88 -1.78
N GLU A 212 -7.21 3.08 -2.68
CA GLU A 212 -6.76 2.02 -3.59
C GLU A 212 -6.02 0.88 -2.86
N ILE A 213 -5.11 1.23 -1.96
CA ILE A 213 -4.41 0.25 -1.12
C ILE A 213 -5.42 -0.52 -0.29
N ARG A 214 -6.42 0.16 0.29
CA ARG A 214 -7.50 -0.46 1.08
C ARG A 214 -8.23 -1.54 0.28
N ASP A 215 -8.66 -1.22 -0.94
CA ASP A 215 -9.38 -2.17 -1.78
C ASP A 215 -8.55 -3.46 -1.98
N ILE A 216 -7.25 -3.30 -2.21
CA ILE A 216 -6.31 -4.40 -2.38
C ILE A 216 -6.15 -5.20 -1.08
N VAL A 217 -5.81 -4.54 0.02
CA VAL A 217 -5.50 -5.24 1.28
C VAL A 217 -6.73 -5.86 1.90
N LYS A 218 -7.92 -5.28 1.69
CA LYS A 218 -9.20 -5.86 2.11
C LYS A 218 -9.37 -7.26 1.51
N ASP A 219 -9.06 -7.44 0.24
CA ASP A 219 -9.22 -8.72 -0.45
C ASP A 219 -8.07 -9.67 -0.12
N VAL A 220 -6.82 -9.19 -0.16
CA VAL A 220 -5.62 -10.01 0.13
C VAL A 220 -5.65 -10.55 1.57
N TYR A 221 -6.09 -9.75 2.54
CA TYR A 221 -6.10 -10.11 3.96
C TYR A 221 -7.48 -10.58 4.46
N ALA A 222 -8.48 -10.73 3.59
CA ALA A 222 -9.84 -11.14 3.98
C ALA A 222 -9.86 -12.44 4.81
N ASN A 223 -8.95 -13.37 4.49
CA ASN A 223 -8.85 -14.68 5.12
C ASN A 223 -7.61 -14.82 6.02
N TYR A 224 -7.03 -13.72 6.49
CA TYR A 224 -5.81 -13.74 7.32
C TYR A 224 -5.96 -14.63 8.57
N ASP A 225 -7.14 -14.65 9.19
CA ASP A 225 -7.40 -15.46 10.39
C ASP A 225 -7.55 -16.97 10.08
N LEU A 226 -7.62 -17.37 8.80
CA LEU A 226 -7.55 -18.76 8.37
C LEU A 226 -6.11 -19.27 8.21
N ILE A 227 -5.11 -18.40 8.34
CA ILE A 227 -3.70 -18.78 8.26
C ILE A 227 -3.31 -19.61 9.49
N ASP A 228 -2.62 -20.71 9.22
CA ASP A 228 -1.90 -21.53 10.20
C ASP A 228 -0.50 -20.94 10.40
N TRP A 229 -0.31 -20.17 11.48
CA TRP A 229 1.00 -19.61 11.80
C TRP A 229 1.96 -20.63 12.43
N ASP A 230 1.46 -21.74 12.98
CA ASP A 230 2.32 -22.83 13.47
C ASP A 230 2.97 -23.55 12.27
N LEU A 231 2.19 -23.79 11.22
CA LEU A 231 2.70 -24.28 9.94
C LEU A 231 3.53 -23.21 9.22
N SER A 232 3.17 -21.93 9.28
CA SER A 232 3.83 -20.88 8.48
C SER A 232 5.07 -20.27 9.15
N GLY A 233 5.31 -20.56 10.43
CA GLY A 233 6.27 -19.84 11.28
C GLY A 233 5.81 -18.40 11.58
N GLU A 234 6.64 -17.61 12.26
CA GLU A 234 6.25 -16.27 12.76
C GLU A 234 5.72 -15.31 11.67
N PRO A 235 4.62 -14.57 11.90
CA PRO A 235 4.16 -13.56 10.94
C PRO A 235 5.20 -12.47 10.74
N TYR A 236 5.14 -11.79 9.59
CA TYR A 236 6.06 -10.67 9.27
C TYR A 236 6.05 -9.58 10.36
N THR A 237 4.87 -9.34 10.93
CA THR A 237 4.63 -8.37 12.00
C THR A 237 3.53 -8.89 12.91
N LYS A 238 3.61 -8.58 14.21
CA LYS A 238 2.66 -9.06 15.22
C LYS A 238 1.64 -7.97 15.54
N LYS A 239 0.37 -8.37 15.72
CA LYS A 239 -0.68 -7.46 16.25
C LYS A 239 -0.22 -6.94 17.61
N ARG A 240 -0.36 -5.63 17.84
CA ARG A 240 0.00 -4.96 19.11
C ARG A 240 -1.21 -4.20 19.65
N CYS A 241 -1.36 -4.12 20.97
CA CYS A 241 -2.39 -3.26 21.57
C CYS A 241 -2.05 -1.82 21.19
N MET A 242 -2.97 -1.13 20.51
CA MET A 242 -2.87 0.32 20.28
C MET A 242 -3.19 1.14 21.54
N CYS A 243 -3.43 0.44 22.66
CA CYS A 243 -3.97 0.93 23.93
C CYS A 243 -3.03 1.88 24.70
N ASN A 244 -1.79 2.06 24.25
CA ASN A 244 -0.77 2.89 24.92
C ASN A 244 -0.64 4.32 24.35
N HIS A 245 -1.62 4.84 23.59
CA HIS A 245 -1.65 6.28 23.27
C HIS A 245 -2.14 7.14 24.47
N HIS A 246 -2.32 6.55 25.65
CA HIS A 246 -2.70 7.22 26.89
C HIS A 246 -1.64 7.11 27.99
N THR A 247 -0.39 7.45 27.71
CA THR A 247 0.55 7.87 28.76
C THR A 247 1.74 8.54 28.10
N HIS A 248 1.68 9.86 27.97
CA HIS A 248 2.73 10.80 28.40
C HIS A 248 2.19 12.23 28.38
#